data_AF-A8WZ40-F1
#
_entry.id   AF-A8WZ40-F1
#
_cell.length_a   1.000
_cell.length_b   1.000
_cell.length_c   1.000
_cell.angle_alpha   90.00
_cell.angle_beta   90.00
_cell.angle_gamma   90.00
#
_symmetry.space_group_name_H-M   'P 1'
#
loop_
_entity.id
_entity.type
_entity.pdbx_description
1 polymer ?
#
loop_
_entity_poly.entity_id
_entity_poly.type
_entity_poly.pdbx_seq_one_letter_code
_entity_poly.pdbx_strand_id
1 'polypeptide(L)'
;MRLFPLLFLFYISFVDGSLISRSSRMKRQISVGSDASTDGNGDSVMTDASTQHFKNPDGSLGMNVTANGNSTGTGSTNIETSAGGNVGDTSVDNVANVMSVGDISKSYSDIFAAVDGEKITSNVMQQGRVAGQGATLSNVNGGSSMQNLNGENKNGFSYGNAGGTGSIKTEAEVQTQQVMSWDQLMARIMAVAASTGLGSAQSNLDMGTGSGNKNITISGLVSGLNSNQGTVNTLVKGNGIINGTDQQIVGTMYGMSSGKGNSTLVGASSIVSNQSDSLGEIQAFGNSNAFSSGNTSVNLMSNTNIEGEGGLGVVHISGKGQGKDNNILASNGLKFVNSNNDAAFMGTGNIKGSGTDENSKASQTVETAVDPSGIVKIIAQSDGQSISHDGKNSSLSFSDNGLVGGWRNSSFGGYANGVGAASGKDSNVTGQGFVEMDGDSMNGNSSMQAYGTGTGPILADTRAVLNVEKDGVQRNGTVNGIASADGNNTHVNSLSMISNINGFETVNNYQKVASSGAGSSSVSASSWTIFKRKKRFSVLNDILNK
;
A
#
# COMPACT_ATOMS: atom_id res chain seq x y z
N MET A 1 30.08 -111.05 -19.71
CA MET A 1 31.42 -110.46 -19.97
C MET A 1 31.25 -109.27 -20.89
N ARG A 2 31.93 -108.18 -20.55
CA ARG A 2 32.00 -106.91 -21.28
C ARG A 2 32.50 -107.12 -22.72
N LEU A 3 31.97 -106.40 -23.72
CA LEU A 3 32.57 -105.17 -24.30
C LEU A 3 31.99 -104.81 -25.70
N PHE A 4 31.80 -103.49 -25.84
CA PHE A 4 31.52 -102.60 -26.98
C PHE A 4 32.34 -102.83 -28.27
N PRO A 5 31.96 -102.28 -29.46
CA PRO A 5 32.08 -100.84 -29.85
C PRO A 5 30.86 -100.24 -30.60
N LEU A 6 30.44 -98.98 -30.33
CA LEU A 6 30.83 -97.67 -30.93
C LEU A 6 30.45 -97.51 -32.42
N LEU A 7 29.53 -96.60 -32.79
CA LEU A 7 29.79 -95.19 -33.21
C LEU A 7 28.61 -94.55 -34.04
N PHE A 8 28.05 -93.45 -33.48
CA PHE A 8 27.67 -92.13 -34.05
C PHE A 8 26.66 -91.84 -35.19
N LEU A 9 26.04 -90.64 -35.02
CA LEU A 9 25.26 -89.72 -35.91
C LEU A 9 23.73 -89.96 -36.02
N PHE A 10 22.80 -88.99 -35.95
CA PHE A 10 22.70 -87.60 -35.47
C PHE A 10 21.20 -87.16 -35.63
N TYR A 11 20.72 -86.25 -34.76
CA TYR A 11 19.55 -85.32 -34.87
C TYR A 11 18.11 -85.83 -35.11
N ILE A 12 17.19 -85.50 -34.18
CA ILE A 12 16.00 -84.61 -34.38
C ILE A 12 15.47 -84.13 -33.01
N SER A 13 14.95 -82.91 -33.01
CA SER A 13 14.80 -81.89 -31.97
C SER A 13 13.71 -82.10 -30.91
N PHE A 14 13.96 -81.53 -29.72
CA PHE A 14 13.00 -81.25 -28.64
C PHE A 14 12.01 -80.13 -29.00
N VAL A 15 10.74 -80.28 -28.62
CA VAL A 15 9.87 -79.17 -28.16
C VAL A 15 9.06 -79.67 -26.96
N ASP A 16 9.49 -79.26 -25.77
CA ASP A 16 8.73 -79.36 -24.52
C ASP A 16 7.49 -78.45 -24.59
N GLY A 17 6.31 -79.04 -24.40
CA GLY A 17 5.07 -78.32 -24.17
C GLY A 17 5.14 -77.60 -22.82
N SER A 18 5.39 -76.30 -22.89
CA SER A 18 5.47 -75.42 -21.73
C SER A 18 4.17 -75.38 -20.96
N LEU A 19 4.32 -75.63 -19.65
CA LEU A 19 3.53 -75.10 -18.55
C LEU A 19 2.76 -73.84 -18.92
N ILE A 20 1.43 -73.96 -19.09
CA ILE A 20 0.52 -72.83 -18.94
C ILE A 20 0.58 -72.42 -17.47
N SER A 21 1.55 -71.55 -17.22
CA SER A 21 1.68 -70.78 -16.00
C SER A 21 0.35 -70.10 -15.69
N ARG A 22 -0.32 -70.60 -14.66
CA ARG A 22 -1.35 -69.89 -13.89
C ARG A 22 -0.78 -68.70 -13.08
N SER A 23 0.45 -68.26 -13.31
CA SER A 23 1.04 -67.09 -12.67
C SER A 23 1.17 -65.94 -13.66
N SER A 24 0.15 -65.07 -13.70
CA SER A 24 0.21 -63.64 -14.02
C SER A 24 -1.06 -63.10 -14.72
N ARG A 25 -2.26 -63.46 -14.25
CA ARG A 25 -3.27 -62.38 -14.20
C ARG A 25 -2.83 -61.44 -13.07
N MET A 26 -1.90 -60.54 -13.35
CA MET A 26 -1.69 -59.39 -12.46
C MET A 26 -3.02 -58.66 -12.42
N LYS A 27 -3.77 -58.81 -11.32
CA LYS A 27 -4.83 -57.86 -11.00
C LYS A 27 -4.10 -56.53 -10.88
N ARG A 28 -4.30 -55.63 -11.85
CA ARG A 28 -3.91 -54.22 -11.71
C ARG A 28 -4.66 -53.70 -10.47
N GLN A 29 -4.00 -53.72 -9.32
CA GLN A 29 -4.50 -53.14 -8.08
C GLN A 29 -4.05 -51.68 -8.10
N ILE A 30 -5.02 -50.77 -8.12
CA ILE A 30 -4.77 -49.35 -7.90
C ILE A 30 -4.93 -49.13 -6.40
N SER A 31 -3.89 -48.61 -5.75
CA SER A 31 -3.94 -48.28 -4.32
C SER A 31 -4.74 -47.00 -4.13
N VAL A 32 -5.58 -46.97 -3.09
CA VAL A 32 -6.24 -45.74 -2.62
C VAL A 32 -5.85 -45.53 -1.17
N GLY A 33 -5.24 -44.40 -0.88
CA GLY A 33 -4.85 -43.96 0.47
C GLY A 33 -5.51 -42.63 0.79
N SER A 34 -5.88 -42.41 2.03
CA SER A 34 -6.43 -41.13 2.49
C SER A 34 -6.12 -40.92 3.96
N ASP A 35 -5.83 -39.67 4.32
CA ASP A 35 -5.58 -39.27 5.70
C ASP A 35 -6.21 -37.90 5.98
N ALA A 36 -6.82 -37.77 7.15
CA ALA A 36 -7.45 -36.52 7.61
C ALA A 36 -7.19 -36.34 9.10
N SER A 37 -6.76 -35.14 9.48
CA SER A 37 -6.53 -34.78 10.88
C SER A 37 -6.99 -33.35 11.14
N THR A 38 -7.56 -33.14 12.32
CA THR A 38 -7.84 -31.81 12.86
C THR A 38 -7.46 -31.80 14.33
N ASP A 39 -6.62 -30.85 14.73
CA ASP A 39 -6.27 -30.57 16.13
C ASP A 39 -6.55 -29.08 16.46
N GLY A 40 -6.70 -28.76 17.74
CA GLY A 40 -7.02 -27.41 18.17
C GLY A 40 -6.92 -27.17 19.67
N ASN A 41 -6.68 -25.90 20.02
CA ASN A 41 -6.56 -25.41 21.38
C ASN A 41 -7.41 -24.15 21.56
N GLY A 42 -8.10 -24.04 22.69
CA GLY A 42 -8.98 -22.93 23.06
C GLY A 42 -9.95 -23.33 24.17
N ASP A 43 -10.78 -22.40 24.63
CA ASP A 43 -11.79 -22.68 25.66
C ASP A 43 -12.91 -23.61 25.14
N SER A 44 -13.22 -23.51 23.85
CA SER A 44 -14.11 -24.42 23.13
C SER A 44 -13.50 -24.78 21.79
N VAL A 45 -13.36 -26.09 21.54
CA VAL A 45 -12.78 -26.65 20.32
C VAL A 45 -13.76 -27.67 19.74
N MET A 46 -14.08 -27.53 18.46
CA MET A 46 -14.83 -28.49 17.66
C MET A 46 -13.99 -28.91 16.47
N THR A 47 -13.84 -30.22 16.27
CA THR A 47 -13.05 -30.80 15.19
C THR A 47 -13.82 -31.92 14.52
N ASP A 48 -13.66 -32.04 13.22
CA ASP A 48 -14.19 -33.14 12.42
C ASP A 48 -13.20 -33.48 11.30
N ALA A 49 -13.10 -34.77 10.98
CA ALA A 49 -12.20 -35.30 9.97
C ALA A 49 -12.87 -36.54 9.35
N SER A 50 -12.94 -36.58 8.02
CA SER A 50 -13.61 -37.67 7.31
C SER A 50 -12.84 -38.10 6.07
N THR A 51 -12.84 -39.40 5.82
CA THR A 51 -12.26 -40.02 4.63
C THR A 51 -13.30 -40.93 3.99
N GLN A 52 -13.36 -40.91 2.66
CA GLN A 52 -14.25 -41.76 1.89
C GLN A 52 -13.54 -42.27 0.64
N HIS A 53 -13.65 -43.56 0.36
CA HIS A 53 -13.20 -44.17 -0.90
C HIS A 53 -14.41 -44.68 -1.65
N PHE A 54 -14.38 -44.55 -2.97
CA PHE A 54 -15.47 -45.01 -3.83
C PHE A 54 -14.96 -45.52 -5.17
N LYS A 55 -15.85 -46.23 -5.85
CA LYS A 55 -15.64 -46.71 -7.21
C LYS A 55 -16.80 -46.24 -8.07
N ASN A 56 -16.49 -45.54 -9.15
CA ASN A 56 -17.46 -45.02 -10.09
C ASN A 56 -18.03 -46.12 -11.01
N PRO A 57 -19.17 -45.87 -11.66
CA PRO A 57 -19.76 -46.81 -12.62
C PRO A 57 -18.86 -47.14 -13.82
N ASP A 58 -17.98 -46.21 -14.23
CA ASP A 58 -16.98 -46.41 -15.28
C ASP A 58 -15.77 -47.26 -14.83
N GLY A 59 -15.70 -47.60 -13.54
CA GLY A 59 -14.66 -48.42 -12.94
C GLY A 59 -13.48 -47.64 -12.36
N SER A 60 -13.43 -46.31 -12.51
CA SER A 60 -12.44 -45.45 -11.87
C SER A 60 -12.60 -45.45 -10.34
N LEU A 61 -11.50 -45.25 -9.64
CA LEU A 61 -11.47 -45.12 -8.18
C LEU A 61 -11.38 -43.64 -7.81
N GLY A 62 -11.94 -43.31 -6.67
CA GLY A 62 -11.86 -41.97 -6.13
C GLY A 62 -11.81 -41.95 -4.62
N MET A 63 -11.41 -40.78 -4.10
CA MET A 63 -11.38 -40.47 -2.69
C MET A 63 -11.88 -39.04 -2.44
N ASN A 64 -12.55 -38.87 -1.31
CA ASN A 64 -12.92 -37.57 -0.75
C ASN A 64 -12.41 -37.51 0.69
N VAL A 65 -11.78 -36.40 1.04
CA VAL A 65 -11.18 -36.19 2.35
C VAL A 65 -11.50 -34.80 2.84
N THR A 66 -11.99 -34.68 4.07
CA THR A 66 -12.32 -33.39 4.69
C THR A 66 -11.70 -33.31 6.07
N ALA A 67 -11.23 -32.13 6.45
CA ALA A 67 -10.87 -31.81 7.82
C ALA A 67 -11.36 -30.39 8.13
N ASN A 68 -12.12 -30.23 9.21
CA ASN A 68 -12.62 -28.92 9.64
C ASN A 68 -12.46 -28.75 11.15
N GLY A 69 -12.26 -27.51 11.57
CA GLY A 69 -12.06 -27.18 12.96
C GLY A 69 -12.48 -25.75 13.29
N ASN A 70 -12.98 -25.54 14.51
CA ASN A 70 -13.34 -24.24 15.05
C ASN A 70 -12.96 -24.17 16.52
N SER A 71 -12.08 -23.25 16.86
CA SER A 71 -11.64 -22.97 18.22
C SER A 71 -11.99 -21.54 18.61
N THR A 72 -12.54 -21.35 19.81
CA THR A 72 -12.86 -20.04 20.40
C THR A 72 -12.41 -19.98 21.85
N GLY A 73 -12.01 -18.81 22.33
CA GLY A 73 -11.67 -18.64 23.74
C GLY A 73 -11.05 -17.29 24.06
N THR A 74 -10.47 -17.22 25.25
CA THR A 74 -9.68 -16.09 25.75
C THR A 74 -8.19 -16.35 25.61
N GLY A 75 -7.40 -15.32 25.35
CA GLY A 75 -5.95 -15.41 25.26
C GLY A 75 -5.47 -15.95 23.91
N SER A 76 -5.58 -17.26 23.66
CA SER A 76 -5.05 -17.89 22.43
C SER A 76 -5.93 -19.04 21.96
N THR A 77 -6.21 -19.06 20.65
CA THR A 77 -6.87 -20.17 19.97
C THR A 77 -6.05 -20.63 18.78
N ASN A 78 -6.04 -21.94 18.52
CA ASN A 78 -5.49 -22.48 17.27
C ASN A 78 -6.37 -23.60 16.68
N ILE A 79 -6.23 -23.81 15.38
CA ILE A 79 -6.73 -24.95 14.63
C ILE A 79 -5.66 -25.36 13.62
N GLU A 80 -5.31 -26.63 13.59
CA GLU A 80 -4.43 -27.26 12.61
C GLU A 80 -5.22 -28.35 11.89
N THR A 81 -5.19 -28.35 10.56
CA THR A 81 -5.95 -29.29 9.72
C THR A 81 -5.08 -29.83 8.60
N SER A 82 -5.18 -31.13 8.34
CA SER A 82 -4.61 -31.79 7.18
C SER A 82 -5.65 -32.72 6.53
N ALA A 83 -5.71 -32.72 5.19
CA ALA A 83 -6.60 -33.57 4.42
C ALA A 83 -5.93 -33.92 3.10
N GLY A 84 -5.71 -35.21 2.85
CA GLY A 84 -5.01 -35.62 1.65
C GLY A 84 -5.04 -37.12 1.40
N GLY A 85 -4.34 -37.54 0.37
CA GLY A 85 -4.28 -38.93 -0.04
C GLY A 85 -3.93 -39.12 -1.51
N ASN A 86 -4.08 -40.35 -1.97
CA ASN A 86 -3.67 -40.77 -3.30
C ASN A 86 -4.59 -41.83 -3.92
N VAL A 87 -4.71 -41.81 -5.25
CA VAL A 87 -5.31 -42.86 -6.08
C VAL A 87 -4.29 -43.23 -7.16
N GLY A 88 -3.64 -44.39 -7.00
CA GLY A 88 -2.49 -44.75 -7.83
C GLY A 88 -1.37 -43.72 -7.68
N ASP A 89 -0.95 -43.13 -8.80
CA ASP A 89 0.12 -42.14 -8.89
C ASP A 89 -0.39 -40.68 -8.80
N THR A 90 -1.69 -40.48 -8.59
CA THR A 90 -2.29 -39.16 -8.38
C THR A 90 -2.43 -38.88 -6.89
N SER A 91 -2.02 -37.70 -6.43
CA SER A 91 -2.16 -37.29 -5.02
C SER A 91 -2.63 -35.85 -4.87
N VAL A 92 -3.23 -35.57 -3.71
CA VAL A 92 -3.60 -34.23 -3.27
C VAL A 92 -3.44 -34.15 -1.77
N ASP A 93 -2.80 -33.09 -1.29
CA ASP A 93 -2.59 -32.83 0.12
C ASP A 93 -2.89 -31.36 0.43
N ASN A 94 -3.74 -31.14 1.42
CA ASN A 94 -4.10 -29.82 1.91
C ASN A 94 -3.68 -29.67 3.36
N VAL A 95 -3.19 -28.49 3.70
CA VAL A 95 -2.85 -28.11 5.07
C VAL A 95 -3.39 -26.72 5.36
N ALA A 96 -3.88 -26.52 6.57
CA ALA A 96 -4.33 -25.23 7.04
C ALA A 96 -4.13 -25.06 8.55
N ASN A 97 -3.47 -23.97 8.93
CA ASN A 97 -3.12 -23.63 10.30
C ASN A 97 -3.62 -22.22 10.60
N VAL A 98 -4.34 -22.06 11.69
CA VAL A 98 -4.89 -20.78 12.12
C VAL A 98 -4.59 -20.55 13.58
N MET A 99 -4.06 -19.38 13.92
CA MET A 99 -3.78 -18.96 15.28
C MET A 99 -4.30 -17.54 15.52
N SER A 100 -5.00 -17.33 16.63
CA SER A 100 -5.48 -16.01 17.04
C SER A 100 -5.17 -15.76 18.51
N VAL A 101 -4.66 -14.57 18.84
CA VAL A 101 -4.19 -14.20 20.18
C VAL A 101 -4.72 -12.83 20.60
N GLY A 102 -5.54 -12.77 21.65
CA GLY A 102 -6.14 -11.58 22.24
C GLY A 102 -7.24 -11.92 23.26
N ASP A 103 -8.00 -10.93 23.73
CA ASP A 103 -9.02 -11.15 24.79
C ASP A 103 -10.16 -12.05 24.31
N ILE A 104 -10.57 -11.91 23.05
CA ILE A 104 -11.56 -12.76 22.37
C ILE A 104 -10.91 -13.26 21.10
N SER A 105 -10.58 -14.54 21.03
CA SER A 105 -9.94 -15.16 19.88
C SER A 105 -10.81 -16.27 19.27
N LYS A 106 -10.72 -16.39 17.94
CA LYS A 106 -11.38 -17.44 17.15
C LYS A 106 -10.45 -17.89 16.01
N SER A 107 -10.29 -19.20 15.87
CA SER A 107 -9.55 -19.84 14.79
C SER A 107 -10.44 -20.84 14.09
N TYR A 108 -10.56 -20.76 12.77
CA TYR A 108 -11.42 -21.62 11.96
C TYR A 108 -10.68 -22.12 10.72
N SER A 109 -10.84 -23.39 10.41
CA SER A 109 -10.34 -24.02 9.18
C SER A 109 -11.38 -24.98 8.62
N ASP A 110 -11.46 -25.05 7.29
CA ASP A 110 -12.24 -26.04 6.55
C ASP A 110 -11.51 -26.37 5.26
N ILE A 111 -11.07 -27.63 5.14
CA ILE A 111 -10.30 -28.09 4.00
C ILE A 111 -10.92 -29.36 3.41
N PHE A 112 -10.88 -29.45 2.08
CA PHE A 112 -11.40 -30.56 1.30
C PHE A 112 -10.43 -30.92 0.19
N ALA A 113 -10.13 -32.21 0.06
CA ALA A 113 -9.27 -32.77 -0.97
C ALA A 113 -9.98 -33.96 -1.63
N ALA A 114 -9.91 -34.03 -2.97
CA ALA A 114 -10.54 -35.11 -3.71
C ALA A 114 -9.75 -35.52 -4.95
N VAL A 115 -9.79 -36.82 -5.23
CA VAL A 115 -9.36 -37.41 -6.49
C VAL A 115 -10.52 -38.23 -7.05
N ASP A 116 -10.94 -37.94 -8.27
CA ASP A 116 -12.02 -38.63 -8.98
C ASP A 116 -11.55 -38.97 -10.40
N GLY A 117 -11.00 -40.18 -10.58
CA GLY A 117 -10.30 -40.55 -11.82
C GLY A 117 -9.08 -39.65 -12.06
N GLU A 118 -9.12 -38.85 -13.14
CA GLU A 118 -8.07 -37.88 -13.49
C GLU A 118 -8.31 -36.48 -12.89
N LYS A 119 -9.46 -36.26 -12.23
CA LYS A 119 -9.82 -34.95 -11.67
C LYS A 119 -9.29 -34.84 -10.25
N ILE A 120 -8.50 -33.80 -10.01
CA ILE A 120 -7.99 -33.44 -8.69
C ILE A 120 -8.65 -32.13 -8.28
N THR A 121 -9.22 -32.09 -7.07
CA THR A 121 -9.79 -30.88 -6.49
C THR A 121 -9.24 -30.66 -5.09
N SER A 122 -8.87 -29.42 -4.81
CA SER A 122 -8.50 -28.96 -3.49
C SER A 122 -9.29 -27.69 -3.14
N ASN A 123 -9.72 -27.60 -1.88
CA ASN A 123 -10.26 -26.40 -1.28
C ASN A 123 -9.66 -26.22 0.12
N VAL A 124 -9.15 -25.03 0.40
CA VAL A 124 -8.56 -24.64 1.68
C VAL A 124 -9.16 -23.30 2.11
N MET A 125 -9.93 -23.29 3.20
CA MET A 125 -10.46 -22.07 3.82
C MET A 125 -9.93 -21.92 5.24
N GLN A 126 -9.45 -20.72 5.56
CA GLN A 126 -8.91 -20.39 6.88
C GLN A 126 -9.42 -19.03 7.33
N GLN A 127 -9.69 -18.89 8.63
CA GLN A 127 -10.11 -17.63 9.22
C GLN A 127 -9.65 -17.50 10.67
N GLY A 128 -8.82 -16.49 10.93
CA GLY A 128 -8.50 -16.03 12.28
C GLY A 128 -9.22 -14.71 12.58
N ARG A 129 -9.73 -14.57 13.80
CA ARG A 129 -10.39 -13.37 14.30
C ARG A 129 -10.00 -13.12 15.74
N VAL A 130 -9.73 -11.86 16.05
CA VAL A 130 -9.39 -11.44 17.40
C VAL A 130 -9.88 -10.03 17.70
N ALA A 131 -10.30 -9.82 18.94
CA ALA A 131 -10.57 -8.51 19.51
C ALA A 131 -10.07 -8.43 20.96
N GLY A 132 -9.72 -7.23 21.43
CA GLY A 132 -9.32 -7.01 22.82
C GLY A 132 -8.73 -5.63 23.09
N GLN A 133 -7.97 -5.54 24.17
CA GLN A 133 -7.09 -4.42 24.51
C GLN A 133 -5.62 -4.86 24.44
N GLY A 134 -4.71 -3.92 24.17
CA GLY A 134 -3.29 -4.22 24.07
C GLY A 134 -2.95 -4.86 22.72
N ALA A 135 -2.17 -5.94 22.73
CA ALA A 135 -1.68 -6.59 21.52
C ALA A 135 -2.66 -7.68 21.04
N THR A 136 -3.04 -7.63 19.76
CA THR A 136 -3.83 -8.67 19.10
C THR A 136 -3.12 -9.18 17.86
N LEU A 137 -3.23 -10.48 17.58
CA LEU A 137 -2.65 -11.13 16.42
C LEU A 137 -3.61 -12.18 15.85
N SER A 138 -3.78 -12.21 14.54
CA SER A 138 -4.41 -13.28 13.78
C SER A 138 -3.45 -13.73 12.69
N ASN A 139 -3.16 -15.03 12.65
CA ASN A 139 -2.28 -15.66 11.68
C ASN A 139 -2.99 -16.84 11.02
N VAL A 140 -2.89 -16.94 9.70
CA VAL A 140 -3.35 -18.06 8.90
C VAL A 140 -2.21 -18.48 7.98
N ASN A 141 -2.02 -19.79 7.80
CA ASN A 141 -1.04 -20.35 6.90
C ASN A 141 -1.50 -21.72 6.41
N GLY A 142 -1.61 -21.88 5.10
CA GLY A 142 -1.75 -23.20 4.49
C GLY A 142 -1.63 -23.16 2.98
N GLY A 143 -2.11 -24.22 2.36
CA GLY A 143 -1.92 -24.42 0.94
C GLY A 143 -2.30 -25.83 0.51
N SER A 144 -2.00 -26.08 -0.76
CA SER A 144 -2.40 -27.29 -1.46
C SER A 144 -1.21 -27.82 -2.26
N SER A 145 -1.04 -29.13 -2.29
CA SER A 145 -0.09 -29.83 -3.16
C SER A 145 -0.88 -30.85 -3.98
N MET A 146 -0.69 -30.86 -5.29
CA MET A 146 -1.34 -31.83 -6.19
C MET A 146 -0.31 -32.44 -7.12
N GLN A 147 -0.39 -33.76 -7.31
CA GLN A 147 0.41 -34.50 -8.30
C GLN A 147 -0.52 -35.26 -9.25
N ASN A 148 -0.32 -35.12 -10.56
CA ASN A 148 -1.08 -35.88 -11.55
C ASN A 148 -0.40 -37.21 -11.93
N LEU A 149 -1.07 -38.02 -12.75
CA LEU A 149 -0.57 -39.31 -13.24
C LEU A 149 0.76 -39.22 -14.03
N ASN A 150 1.11 -38.05 -14.57
CA ASN A 150 2.36 -37.82 -15.28
C ASN A 150 3.51 -37.43 -14.34
N GLY A 151 3.23 -37.30 -13.03
CA GLY A 151 4.18 -36.85 -12.02
C GLY A 151 4.37 -35.33 -11.98
N GLU A 152 3.55 -34.55 -12.70
CA GLU A 152 3.60 -33.09 -12.64
C GLU A 152 2.98 -32.61 -11.33
N ASN A 153 3.59 -31.57 -10.73
CA ASN A 153 3.18 -31.02 -9.45
C ASN A 153 2.60 -29.61 -9.60
N LYS A 154 1.55 -29.30 -8.84
CA LYS A 154 0.97 -27.96 -8.72
C LYS A 154 0.77 -27.61 -7.26
N ASN A 155 1.46 -26.56 -6.81
CA ASN A 155 1.44 -26.12 -5.42
C ASN A 155 0.71 -24.79 -5.30
N GLY A 156 -0.22 -24.71 -4.37
CA GLY A 156 -0.89 -23.50 -3.94
C GLY A 156 -0.47 -23.12 -2.54
N PHE A 157 -0.51 -21.82 -2.26
CA PHE A 157 -0.27 -21.29 -0.92
C PHE A 157 -1.28 -20.20 -0.57
N SER A 158 -1.52 -20.04 0.71
CA SER A 158 -2.21 -18.89 1.28
C SER A 158 -1.66 -18.61 2.67
N TYR A 159 -1.27 -17.37 2.93
CA TYR A 159 -0.87 -16.93 4.26
C TYR A 159 -1.48 -15.58 4.55
N GLY A 160 -1.60 -15.27 5.83
CA GLY A 160 -1.91 -13.93 6.25
C GLY A 160 -1.67 -13.71 7.73
N ASN A 161 -1.19 -12.52 8.04
CA ASN A 161 -0.94 -12.01 9.37
C ASN A 161 -1.63 -10.67 9.47
N ALA A 162 -2.45 -10.46 10.49
CA ALA A 162 -2.97 -9.15 10.85
C ALA A 162 -2.84 -8.96 12.36
N GLY A 163 -2.48 -7.76 12.78
CA GLY A 163 -2.28 -7.48 14.19
C GLY A 163 -2.32 -6.00 14.51
N GLY A 164 -2.43 -5.72 15.79
CA GLY A 164 -2.54 -4.36 16.27
C GLY A 164 -2.11 -4.21 17.71
N THR A 165 -1.72 -2.99 18.07
CA THR A 165 -1.44 -2.58 19.46
C THR A 165 -2.15 -1.27 19.76
N GLY A 166 -2.78 -1.19 20.94
CA GLY A 166 -3.51 0.00 21.38
C GLY A 166 -4.12 -0.21 22.76
N SER A 167 -4.18 0.84 23.58
CA SER A 167 -4.64 0.74 24.98
C SER A 167 -6.16 0.79 25.16
N ILE A 168 -6.94 1.11 24.12
CA ILE A 168 -8.40 1.23 24.21
C ILE A 168 -9.08 0.03 23.54
N LYS A 169 -8.71 -0.27 22.29
CA LYS A 169 -9.32 -1.32 21.49
C LYS A 169 -8.37 -1.78 20.39
N THR A 170 -8.28 -3.08 20.17
CA THR A 170 -7.54 -3.68 19.07
C THR A 170 -8.34 -4.83 18.48
N GLU A 171 -8.35 -4.92 17.15
CA GLU A 171 -9.05 -5.93 16.37
C GLU A 171 -8.18 -6.36 15.20
N ALA A 172 -8.15 -7.67 14.93
CA ALA A 172 -7.54 -8.20 13.72
C ALA A 172 -8.36 -9.37 13.19
N GLU A 173 -8.52 -9.44 11.87
CA GLU A 173 -9.15 -10.56 11.17
C GLU A 173 -8.35 -10.85 9.92
N VAL A 174 -8.14 -12.13 9.66
CA VAL A 174 -7.58 -12.63 8.39
C VAL A 174 -8.42 -13.79 7.91
N GLN A 175 -8.76 -13.79 6.64
CA GLN A 175 -9.43 -14.89 5.97
C GLN A 175 -8.71 -15.19 4.65
N THR A 176 -8.40 -16.46 4.42
CA THR A 176 -7.92 -16.93 3.13
C THR A 176 -8.83 -18.05 2.62
N GLN A 177 -8.99 -18.13 1.31
CA GLN A 177 -9.66 -19.23 0.64
C GLN A 177 -8.90 -19.54 -0.65
N GLN A 178 -8.65 -20.81 -0.90
CA GLN A 178 -8.01 -21.29 -2.12
C GLN A 178 -8.77 -22.50 -2.62
N VAL A 179 -9.21 -22.45 -3.88
CA VAL A 179 -9.81 -23.58 -4.59
C VAL A 179 -8.95 -23.85 -5.83
N MET A 180 -8.48 -25.07 -5.95
CA MET A 180 -7.58 -25.48 -7.02
C MET A 180 -8.07 -26.75 -7.69
N SER A 181 -7.98 -26.73 -9.02
CA SER A 181 -7.99 -27.92 -9.86
C SER A 181 -6.76 -27.87 -10.76
N TRP A 182 -6.62 -28.82 -11.69
CA TRP A 182 -5.51 -28.78 -12.64
C TRP A 182 -5.55 -27.52 -13.50
N ASP A 183 -6.73 -27.17 -14.03
CA ASP A 183 -6.90 -26.06 -14.98
C ASP A 183 -7.27 -24.73 -14.33
N GLN A 184 -7.73 -24.73 -13.07
CA GLN A 184 -8.29 -23.55 -12.43
C GLN A 184 -7.62 -23.24 -11.10
N LEU A 185 -7.57 -21.94 -10.80
CA LEU A 185 -7.23 -21.39 -9.49
C LEU A 185 -8.27 -20.30 -9.18
N MET A 186 -8.95 -20.46 -8.06
CA MET A 186 -9.63 -19.36 -7.38
C MET A 186 -8.94 -19.17 -6.04
N ALA A 187 -8.55 -17.94 -5.74
CA ALA A 187 -7.98 -17.64 -4.43
C ALA A 187 -8.47 -16.28 -3.95
N ARG A 188 -8.74 -16.17 -2.66
CA ARG A 188 -9.21 -14.95 -2.00
C ARG A 188 -8.45 -14.75 -0.72
N ILE A 189 -8.09 -13.51 -0.45
CA ILE A 189 -7.51 -13.07 0.81
C ILE A 189 -8.22 -11.82 1.28
N MET A 190 -8.54 -11.76 2.56
CA MET A 190 -9.11 -10.58 3.21
C MET A 190 -8.49 -10.41 4.57
N ALA A 191 -8.09 -9.19 4.92
CA ALA A 191 -7.72 -8.89 6.27
C ALA A 191 -8.06 -7.47 6.67
N VAL A 192 -8.23 -7.28 7.96
CA VAL A 192 -8.35 -5.98 8.61
C VAL A 192 -7.57 -6.02 9.91
N ALA A 193 -6.84 -4.95 10.19
CA ALA A 193 -6.27 -4.67 11.50
C ALA A 193 -6.67 -3.25 11.89
N ALA A 194 -7.25 -3.08 13.08
CA ALA A 194 -7.69 -1.80 13.58
C ALA A 194 -7.29 -1.64 15.05
N SER A 195 -6.77 -0.48 15.41
CA SER A 195 -6.30 -0.20 16.76
C SER A 195 -6.63 1.22 17.19
N THR A 196 -7.01 1.36 18.45
CA THR A 196 -7.23 2.64 19.12
C THR A 196 -6.48 2.62 20.45
N GLY A 197 -5.76 3.71 20.73
CA GLY A 197 -5.02 3.86 21.98
C GLY A 197 -4.85 5.31 22.41
N LEU A 198 -4.53 5.46 23.70
CA LEU A 198 -4.04 6.71 24.28
C LEU A 198 -2.53 6.78 24.10
N GLY A 199 -2.05 7.83 23.45
CA GLY A 199 -0.63 8.09 23.22
C GLY A 199 -0.01 7.29 22.08
N SER A 200 -0.46 6.06 21.82
CA SER A 200 0.01 5.27 20.67
C SER A 200 -1.01 4.24 20.19
N ALA A 201 -0.98 3.95 18.89
CA ALA A 201 -1.64 2.80 18.31
C ALA A 201 -0.94 2.39 17.01
N GLN A 202 -0.99 1.10 16.69
CA GLN A 202 -0.47 0.54 15.45
C GLN A 202 -1.39 -0.55 14.92
N SER A 203 -1.53 -0.63 13.60
CA SER A 203 -2.20 -1.73 12.90
C SER A 203 -1.36 -2.16 11.71
N ASN A 204 -1.24 -3.46 11.48
CA ASN A 204 -0.49 -4.01 10.35
C ASN A 204 -1.14 -5.28 9.80
N LEU A 205 -0.87 -5.54 8.52
CA LEU A 205 -1.17 -6.79 7.85
C LEU A 205 -0.07 -7.17 6.87
N ASP A 206 0.08 -8.46 6.63
CA ASP A 206 0.91 -9.04 5.57
C ASP A 206 0.32 -10.38 5.14
N MET A 207 0.02 -10.52 3.85
CA MET A 207 -0.81 -11.61 3.37
C MET A 207 -0.58 -11.86 1.88
N GLY A 208 -0.78 -13.10 1.46
CA GLY A 208 -0.60 -13.49 0.07
C GLY A 208 -1.24 -14.84 -0.24
N THR A 209 -1.58 -15.02 -1.51
CA THR A 209 -2.10 -16.30 -2.01
C THR A 209 -1.78 -16.47 -3.50
N GLY A 210 -1.74 -17.72 -3.95
CA GLY A 210 -1.56 -18.03 -5.36
C GLY A 210 -1.09 -19.46 -5.59
N SER A 211 -0.62 -19.71 -6.80
CA SER A 211 0.00 -20.97 -7.20
C SER A 211 1.15 -20.71 -8.17
N GLY A 212 2.33 -21.27 -7.84
CA GLY A 212 3.56 -21.02 -8.61
C GLY A 212 3.87 -19.52 -8.76
N ASN A 213 4.13 -19.08 -9.99
CA ASN A 213 4.42 -17.68 -10.28
C ASN A 213 3.18 -16.78 -10.26
N LYS A 214 1.96 -17.36 -10.23
CA LYS A 214 0.71 -16.61 -10.27
C LYS A 214 0.21 -16.37 -8.85
N ASN A 215 0.49 -15.19 -8.31
CA ASN A 215 0.11 -14.84 -6.94
C ASN A 215 -0.27 -13.37 -6.79
N ILE A 216 -0.82 -13.08 -5.62
CA ILE A 216 -1.08 -11.73 -5.14
C ILE A 216 -0.53 -11.60 -3.72
N THR A 217 -0.01 -10.42 -3.37
CA THR A 217 0.38 -10.08 -2.01
C THR A 217 -0.14 -8.70 -1.64
N ILE A 218 -0.47 -8.53 -0.36
CA ILE A 218 -0.94 -7.29 0.24
C ILE A 218 -0.24 -7.13 1.58
N SER A 219 0.46 -6.03 1.77
CA SER A 219 1.08 -5.68 3.05
C SER A 219 0.76 -4.24 3.40
N GLY A 220 0.60 -3.93 4.68
CA GLY A 220 0.39 -2.56 5.11
C GLY A 220 0.59 -2.34 6.60
N LEU A 221 0.92 -1.11 6.95
CA LEU A 221 1.20 -0.65 8.31
C LEU A 221 0.68 0.78 8.46
N VAL A 222 0.02 1.06 9.57
CA VAL A 222 -0.18 2.43 10.06
C VAL A 222 0.20 2.45 11.53
N SER A 223 1.05 3.41 11.91
CA SER A 223 1.52 3.61 13.28
C SER A 223 1.45 5.09 13.64
N GLY A 224 0.97 5.39 14.84
CA GLY A 224 0.82 6.76 15.31
C GLY A 224 1.22 6.94 16.76
N LEU A 225 1.63 8.17 17.07
CA LEU A 225 1.98 8.61 18.41
C LEU A 225 1.34 9.97 18.71
N ASN A 226 0.99 10.19 19.97
CA ASN A 226 0.70 11.50 20.52
C ASN A 226 1.42 11.67 21.86
N SER A 227 2.22 12.73 22.00
CA SER A 227 3.11 12.90 23.16
C SER A 227 2.39 13.10 24.51
N ASN A 228 1.12 13.52 24.49
CA ASN A 228 0.36 13.88 25.70
C ASN A 228 -0.89 13.01 25.87
N GLN A 229 -0.80 11.72 25.52
CA GLN A 229 -1.89 10.74 25.66
C GLN A 229 -3.15 11.11 24.85
N GLY A 230 -3.00 11.86 23.77
CA GLY A 230 -4.07 12.04 22.77
C GLY A 230 -4.49 10.72 22.15
N THR A 231 -5.64 10.71 21.49
CA THR A 231 -6.18 9.51 20.84
C THR A 231 -5.45 9.26 19.52
N VAL A 232 -5.00 8.02 19.35
CA VAL A 232 -4.47 7.51 18.09
C VAL A 232 -5.38 6.38 17.61
N ASN A 233 -5.82 6.46 16.36
CA ASN A 233 -6.57 5.44 15.65
C ASN A 233 -5.78 5.01 14.42
N THR A 234 -5.66 3.71 14.19
CA THR A 234 -5.00 3.14 13.02
C THR A 234 -5.87 2.04 12.42
N LEU A 235 -5.82 1.91 11.11
CA LEU A 235 -6.57 0.91 10.35
C LEU A 235 -5.80 0.55 9.09
N VAL A 236 -5.66 -0.75 8.83
CA VAL A 236 -5.19 -1.29 7.56
C VAL A 236 -6.17 -2.35 7.10
N LYS A 237 -6.53 -2.33 5.82
CA LYS A 237 -7.39 -3.34 5.18
C LYS A 237 -6.77 -3.81 3.88
N GLY A 238 -6.91 -5.10 3.59
CA GLY A 238 -6.51 -5.72 2.34
C GLY A 238 -7.59 -6.66 1.86
N ASN A 239 -7.87 -6.65 0.56
CA ASN A 239 -8.76 -7.60 -0.08
C ASN A 239 -8.21 -7.94 -1.45
N GLY A 240 -8.09 -9.23 -1.77
CA GLY A 240 -7.57 -9.69 -3.04
C GLY A 240 -8.29 -10.94 -3.51
N ILE A 241 -8.56 -11.01 -4.81
CA ILE A 241 -9.19 -12.16 -5.48
C ILE A 241 -8.42 -12.47 -6.76
N ILE A 242 -8.14 -13.75 -6.96
CA ILE A 242 -7.70 -14.37 -8.21
C ILE A 242 -8.82 -15.31 -8.65
N ASN A 243 -9.26 -15.22 -9.91
CA ASN A 243 -10.20 -16.16 -10.50
C ASN A 243 -9.81 -16.44 -11.96
N GLY A 244 -9.08 -17.53 -12.18
CA GLY A 244 -8.54 -17.83 -13.51
C GLY A 244 -7.53 -16.77 -13.96
N THR A 245 -7.87 -16.00 -15.00
CA THR A 245 -7.07 -14.87 -15.49
C THR A 245 -7.46 -13.54 -14.86
N ASP A 246 -8.64 -13.47 -14.23
CA ASP A 246 -9.15 -12.24 -13.63
C ASP A 246 -8.56 -12.03 -12.25
N GLN A 247 -8.29 -10.77 -11.94
CA GLN A 247 -7.77 -10.37 -10.65
C GLN A 247 -8.30 -9.01 -10.20
N GLN A 248 -8.44 -8.88 -8.89
CA GLN A 248 -8.73 -7.62 -8.24
C GLN A 248 -8.00 -7.58 -6.91
N ILE A 249 -7.25 -6.52 -6.65
CA ILE A 249 -6.50 -6.35 -5.40
C ILE A 249 -6.70 -4.94 -4.90
N VAL A 250 -7.17 -4.79 -3.66
CA VAL A 250 -7.42 -3.52 -3.00
C VAL A 250 -6.65 -3.46 -1.68
N GLY A 251 -5.92 -2.37 -1.46
CA GLY A 251 -5.29 -2.00 -0.20
C GLY A 251 -5.85 -0.70 0.33
N THR A 252 -6.06 -0.60 1.65
CA THR A 252 -6.51 0.64 2.29
C THR A 252 -5.75 0.88 3.58
N MET A 253 -5.31 2.13 3.78
CA MET A 253 -4.75 2.60 5.04
C MET A 253 -5.55 3.78 5.56
N TYR A 254 -5.73 3.83 6.87
CA TYR A 254 -6.30 4.98 7.56
C TYR A 254 -5.60 5.18 8.91
N GLY A 255 -5.32 6.42 9.26
CA GLY A 255 -4.75 6.77 10.54
C GLY A 255 -5.17 8.17 10.98
N MET A 256 -5.41 8.33 12.29
CA MET A 256 -5.67 9.62 12.91
C MET A 256 -4.94 9.70 14.25
N SER A 257 -4.09 10.72 14.45
CA SER A 257 -3.46 11.01 15.74
C SER A 257 -3.86 12.42 16.16
N SER A 258 -4.52 12.57 17.30
CA SER A 258 -5.03 13.87 17.74
C SER A 258 -4.92 14.05 19.25
N GLY A 259 -4.54 15.25 19.68
CA GLY A 259 -4.37 15.56 21.10
C GLY A 259 -3.69 16.89 21.31
N LYS A 260 -2.93 17.02 22.40
CA LYS A 260 -2.04 18.16 22.65
C LYS A 260 -0.60 17.79 22.36
N GLY A 261 0.24 18.79 22.14
CA GLY A 261 1.68 18.58 21.94
C GLY A 261 1.97 18.03 20.54
N ASN A 262 2.71 16.94 20.44
CA ASN A 262 3.14 16.36 19.17
C ASN A 262 2.25 15.20 18.75
N SER A 263 1.64 15.26 17.56
CA SER A 263 0.95 14.15 16.90
C SER A 263 1.75 13.70 15.68
N THR A 264 2.00 12.41 15.56
CA THR A 264 2.70 11.82 14.41
C THR A 264 1.94 10.63 13.85
N LEU A 265 1.99 10.45 12.53
CA LEU A 265 1.54 9.26 11.84
C LEU A 265 2.52 8.88 10.74
N VAL A 266 2.77 7.58 10.61
CA VAL A 266 3.41 6.96 9.47
C VAL A 266 2.53 5.83 8.96
N GLY A 267 2.45 5.67 7.65
CA GLY A 267 1.86 4.48 7.07
C GLY A 267 2.48 4.14 5.72
N ALA A 268 2.49 2.85 5.42
CA ALA A 268 2.98 2.30 4.18
C ALA A 268 2.15 1.09 3.78
N SER A 269 1.85 0.94 2.49
CA SER A 269 1.20 -0.24 1.94
C SER A 269 1.83 -0.65 0.61
N SER A 270 1.77 -1.94 0.31
CA SER A 270 2.16 -2.51 -0.98
C SER A 270 1.10 -3.52 -1.40
N ILE A 271 0.64 -3.42 -2.64
CA ILE A 271 -0.12 -4.47 -3.32
C ILE A 271 0.66 -4.93 -4.53
N VAL A 272 0.83 -6.24 -4.68
CA VAL A 272 1.54 -6.85 -5.80
C VAL A 272 0.66 -7.92 -6.42
N SER A 273 0.62 -7.91 -7.75
CA SER A 273 -0.03 -8.87 -8.61
C SER A 273 0.99 -9.47 -9.57
N ASN A 274 0.97 -10.79 -9.71
CA ASN A 274 1.72 -11.49 -10.75
C ASN A 274 0.84 -12.51 -11.52
N GLN A 275 -0.43 -12.18 -11.79
CA GLN A 275 -1.34 -13.09 -12.52
C GLN A 275 -1.19 -13.05 -14.04
N SER A 276 -0.93 -11.86 -14.59
CA SER A 276 -0.69 -11.66 -16.02
C SER A 276 0.79 -11.84 -16.34
N ASP A 277 1.16 -11.92 -17.62
CA ASP A 277 2.58 -11.84 -18.05
C ASP A 277 3.25 -10.50 -17.68
N SER A 278 2.52 -9.62 -16.98
CA SER A 278 3.01 -8.37 -16.40
C SER A 278 2.79 -8.30 -14.89
N LEU A 279 3.83 -7.84 -14.19
CA LEU A 279 3.80 -7.48 -12.78
C LEU A 279 2.96 -6.21 -12.61
N GLY A 280 1.95 -6.23 -11.75
CA GLY A 280 1.27 -5.03 -11.27
C GLY A 280 1.68 -4.74 -9.83
N GLU A 281 2.24 -3.58 -9.53
CA GLU A 281 2.59 -3.18 -8.17
C GLU A 281 2.16 -1.72 -7.90
N ILE A 282 1.53 -1.50 -6.74
CA ILE A 282 1.27 -0.16 -6.22
C ILE A 282 1.76 -0.08 -4.78
N GLN A 283 2.68 0.84 -4.50
CA GLN A 283 3.14 1.14 -3.15
C GLN A 283 2.72 2.55 -2.76
N ALA A 284 2.20 2.72 -1.54
CA ALA A 284 1.84 4.03 -1.00
C ALA A 284 2.56 4.26 0.32
N PHE A 285 2.97 5.51 0.56
CA PHE A 285 3.64 5.95 1.78
C PHE A 285 3.11 7.30 2.23
N GLY A 286 2.96 7.49 3.54
CA GLY A 286 2.65 8.77 4.15
C GLY A 286 3.36 8.93 5.49
N ASN A 287 3.91 10.12 5.75
CA ASN A 287 4.51 10.50 7.02
C ASN A 287 4.17 11.96 7.38
N SER A 288 3.69 12.20 8.58
CA SER A 288 3.43 13.56 9.05
C SER A 288 3.66 13.68 10.55
N ASN A 289 4.16 14.86 10.92
CA ASN A 289 4.43 15.28 12.27
C ASN A 289 3.82 16.67 12.45
N ALA A 290 2.91 16.81 13.40
CA ALA A 290 2.30 18.07 13.78
C ALA A 290 2.61 18.35 15.25
N PHE A 291 3.46 19.34 15.48
CA PHE A 291 3.71 19.93 16.78
C PHE A 291 2.95 21.25 16.92
N SER A 292 2.31 21.43 18.07
CA SER A 292 1.80 22.72 18.51
C SER A 292 1.87 22.82 20.03
N SER A 293 1.98 24.04 20.54
CA SER A 293 1.80 24.33 21.97
C SER A 293 0.36 24.06 22.46
N GLY A 294 -0.63 23.99 21.56
CA GLY A 294 -2.00 23.61 21.89
C GLY A 294 -2.40 22.27 21.27
N ASN A 295 -3.50 22.27 20.51
CA ASN A 295 -4.05 21.06 19.92
C ASN A 295 -3.38 20.74 18.58
N THR A 296 -3.21 19.45 18.31
CA THR A 296 -2.67 18.93 17.05
C THR A 296 -3.49 17.76 16.54
N SER A 297 -3.53 17.62 15.21
CA SER A 297 -4.14 16.46 14.56
C SER A 297 -3.36 16.10 13.30
N VAL A 298 -3.11 14.82 13.09
CA VAL A 298 -2.59 14.26 11.84
C VAL A 298 -3.62 13.25 11.32
N ASN A 299 -3.85 13.26 10.01
CA ASN A 299 -4.73 12.33 9.32
C ASN A 299 -4.01 11.71 8.11
N LEU A 300 -4.10 10.40 7.95
CA LEU A 300 -3.58 9.63 6.83
C LEU A 300 -4.71 8.82 6.21
N MET A 301 -4.83 8.85 4.89
CA MET A 301 -5.77 8.04 4.12
C MET A 301 -5.07 7.54 2.86
N SER A 302 -5.18 6.25 2.57
CA SER A 302 -4.66 5.68 1.33
C SER A 302 -5.61 4.63 0.78
N ASN A 303 -5.76 4.60 -0.54
CA ASN A 303 -6.50 3.57 -1.25
C ASN A 303 -5.72 3.18 -2.51
N THR A 304 -5.40 1.90 -2.66
CA THR A 304 -4.69 1.34 -3.80
C THR A 304 -5.51 0.20 -4.38
N ASN A 305 -5.57 0.12 -5.71
CA ASN A 305 -6.35 -0.89 -6.43
C ASN A 305 -5.63 -1.33 -7.70
N ILE A 306 -5.59 -2.64 -7.97
CA ILE A 306 -5.17 -3.23 -9.24
C ILE A 306 -6.34 -4.02 -9.80
N GLU A 307 -6.74 -3.70 -11.03
CA GLU A 307 -7.80 -4.39 -11.80
C GLU A 307 -7.27 -4.64 -13.22
N GLY A 308 -7.00 -5.90 -13.57
CA GLY A 308 -6.36 -6.24 -14.84
C GLY A 308 -4.95 -5.64 -14.98
N GLU A 309 -4.70 -4.90 -16.08
CA GLU A 309 -3.45 -4.15 -16.35
C GLU A 309 -3.48 -2.70 -15.81
N GLY A 310 -4.65 -2.23 -15.36
CA GLY A 310 -4.85 -0.89 -14.81
C GLY A 310 -4.78 -0.87 -13.29
N GLY A 311 -4.72 0.34 -12.74
CA GLY A 311 -4.79 0.50 -11.29
C GLY A 311 -5.01 1.95 -10.88
N LEU A 312 -5.42 2.12 -9.62
CA LEU A 312 -5.61 3.40 -8.99
C LEU A 312 -4.81 3.42 -7.70
N GLY A 313 -4.18 4.56 -7.41
CA GLY A 313 -3.51 4.78 -6.14
C GLY A 313 -3.78 6.19 -5.66
N VAL A 314 -4.21 6.35 -4.43
CA VAL A 314 -4.37 7.66 -3.78
C VAL A 314 -3.77 7.57 -2.39
N VAL A 315 -2.93 8.52 -2.04
CA VAL A 315 -2.43 8.72 -0.68
C VAL A 315 -2.56 10.18 -0.29
N HIS A 316 -3.24 10.44 0.82
CA HIS A 316 -3.46 11.75 1.40
C HIS A 316 -2.93 11.75 2.82
N ILE A 317 -2.16 12.77 3.16
CA ILE A 317 -1.74 13.00 4.53
C ILE A 317 -1.79 14.49 4.87
N SER A 318 -2.32 14.80 6.05
CA SER A 318 -2.44 16.17 6.52
C SER A 318 -2.15 16.29 8.00
N GLY A 319 -1.61 17.45 8.38
CA GLY A 319 -1.36 17.84 9.77
C GLY A 319 -1.97 19.21 10.05
N LYS A 320 -2.44 19.41 11.28
CA LYS A 320 -2.97 20.68 11.79
C LYS A 320 -2.45 20.94 13.19
N GLY A 321 -2.26 22.22 13.51
CA GLY A 321 -1.86 22.70 14.82
C GLY A 321 -2.58 24.01 15.16
N GLN A 322 -2.92 24.17 16.44
CA GLN A 322 -3.45 25.41 17.00
C GLN A 322 -2.74 25.69 18.33
N GLY A 323 -2.12 26.87 18.43
CA GLY A 323 -1.34 27.31 19.57
C GLY A 323 -0.26 28.31 19.16
N LYS A 324 0.47 28.87 20.11
CA LYS A 324 1.52 29.90 19.94
C LYS A 324 2.60 29.51 18.93
N ASP A 325 3.20 28.34 19.14
CA ASP A 325 4.15 27.75 18.21
C ASP A 325 3.48 26.59 17.46
N ASN A 326 3.73 26.52 16.15
CA ASN A 326 3.27 25.43 15.29
C ASN A 326 4.42 24.98 14.39
N ASN A 327 4.60 23.67 14.24
CA ASN A 327 5.53 23.09 13.29
C ASN A 327 4.89 21.83 12.72
N ILE A 328 4.53 21.87 11.44
CA ILE A 328 3.83 20.78 10.77
C ILE A 328 4.65 20.39 9.55
N LEU A 329 4.92 19.10 9.42
CA LEU A 329 5.55 18.47 8.28
C LEU A 329 4.60 17.40 7.76
N ALA A 330 4.45 17.32 6.44
CA ALA A 330 3.74 16.23 5.80
C ALA A 330 4.48 15.82 4.52
N SER A 331 4.59 14.53 4.30
CA SER A 331 5.15 13.96 3.09
C SER A 331 4.40 12.69 2.72
N ASN A 332 4.24 12.46 1.43
CA ASN A 332 3.73 11.20 0.92
C ASN A 332 4.51 10.75 -0.30
N GLY A 333 4.24 9.51 -0.72
CA GLY A 333 4.69 9.03 -2.01
C GLY A 333 3.83 7.89 -2.51
N LEU A 334 3.81 7.73 -3.83
CA LEU A 334 3.10 6.66 -4.52
C LEU A 334 4.02 6.10 -5.60
N LYS A 335 4.24 4.79 -5.60
CA LYS A 335 4.92 4.06 -6.67
C LYS A 335 3.87 3.25 -7.43
N PHE A 336 3.99 3.24 -8.74
CA PHE A 336 3.14 2.46 -9.63
C PHE A 336 4.01 1.74 -10.66
N VAL A 337 3.85 0.42 -10.75
CA VAL A 337 4.56 -0.44 -11.71
C VAL A 337 3.54 -1.29 -12.47
N ASN A 338 3.65 -1.32 -13.80
CA ASN A 338 2.95 -2.26 -14.67
C ASN A 338 3.89 -2.75 -15.81
N SER A 339 3.36 -3.50 -16.79
CA SER A 339 4.10 -3.96 -17.98
C SER A 339 4.89 -2.87 -18.70
N ASN A 340 4.38 -1.64 -18.67
CA ASN A 340 4.84 -0.55 -19.52
C ASN A 340 5.54 0.57 -18.75
N ASN A 341 5.35 0.64 -17.43
CA ASN A 341 5.71 1.81 -16.62
C ASN A 341 6.28 1.41 -15.25
N ASP A 342 7.24 2.20 -14.77
CA ASP A 342 7.73 2.22 -13.39
C ASP A 342 7.89 3.68 -13.01
N ALA A 343 7.00 4.17 -12.15
CA ALA A 343 6.95 5.58 -11.79
C ALA A 343 6.81 5.76 -10.28
N ALA A 344 7.41 6.83 -9.78
CA ALA A 344 7.35 7.22 -8.37
C ALA A 344 7.04 8.71 -8.25
N PHE A 345 6.13 9.01 -7.34
CA PHE A 345 5.58 10.33 -7.12
C PHE A 345 5.79 10.71 -5.67
N MET A 346 6.22 11.94 -5.41
CA MET A 346 6.47 12.41 -4.04
C MET A 346 5.96 13.83 -3.85
N GLY A 347 5.20 14.02 -2.78
CA GLY A 347 4.82 15.35 -2.30
C GLY A 347 5.39 15.58 -0.91
N THR A 348 5.81 16.82 -0.64
CA THR A 348 6.28 17.22 0.69
C THR A 348 5.87 18.66 0.97
N GLY A 349 5.65 18.99 2.23
CA GLY A 349 5.55 20.37 2.63
C GLY A 349 5.66 20.55 4.13
N ASN A 350 5.96 21.76 4.53
CA ASN A 350 6.06 22.13 5.94
C ASN A 350 5.55 23.55 6.18
N ILE A 351 5.05 23.78 7.39
CA ILE A 351 4.70 25.10 7.88
C ILE A 351 5.16 25.25 9.32
N LYS A 352 5.88 26.34 9.61
CA LYS A 352 6.42 26.68 10.92
C LYS A 352 6.00 28.10 11.28
N GLY A 353 5.22 28.23 12.34
CA GLY A 353 4.80 29.51 12.90
C GLY A 353 5.32 29.68 14.32
N SER A 354 5.72 30.90 14.67
CA SER A 354 6.02 31.28 16.05
C SER A 354 5.37 32.62 16.36
N GLY A 355 4.54 32.64 17.40
CA GLY A 355 3.81 33.79 17.89
C GLY A 355 3.56 33.68 19.39
N THR A 356 2.67 34.50 19.94
CA THR A 356 2.31 34.45 21.37
C THR A 356 0.84 34.23 21.65
N ASP A 357 -0.02 34.27 20.64
CA ASP A 357 -1.45 34.01 20.75
C ASP A 357 -1.76 32.53 20.46
N GLU A 358 -2.59 31.93 21.31
CA GLU A 358 -3.07 30.55 21.18
C GLU A 358 -4.04 30.34 20.01
N ASN A 359 -4.52 31.44 19.40
CA ASN A 359 -5.33 31.41 18.19
C ASN A 359 -4.50 31.22 16.91
N SER A 360 -3.17 31.23 16.99
CA SER A 360 -2.31 30.93 15.84
C SER A 360 -2.56 29.51 15.33
N LYS A 361 -2.63 29.34 14.01
CA LYS A 361 -3.02 28.09 13.35
C LYS A 361 -2.04 27.74 12.25
N ALA A 362 -1.85 26.46 12.01
CA ALA A 362 -1.13 26.00 10.84
C ALA A 362 -1.74 24.70 10.34
N SER A 363 -1.64 24.47 9.04
CA SER A 363 -2.02 23.22 8.39
C SER A 363 -1.14 22.95 7.18
N GLN A 364 -0.85 21.67 6.98
CA GLN A 364 -0.15 21.16 5.82
C GLN A 364 -0.91 19.96 5.28
N THR A 365 -1.12 19.90 3.98
CA THR A 365 -1.72 18.76 3.29
C THR A 365 -0.84 18.34 2.13
N VAL A 366 -0.70 17.04 1.93
CA VAL A 366 -0.07 16.46 0.74
C VAL A 366 -0.95 15.33 0.23
N GLU A 367 -1.29 15.37 -1.05
CA GLU A 367 -2.08 14.36 -1.76
C GLU A 367 -1.36 13.94 -3.03
N THR A 368 -1.26 12.64 -3.25
CA THR A 368 -0.71 12.04 -4.47
C THR A 368 -1.69 11.02 -4.98
N ALA A 369 -2.06 11.10 -6.26
CA ALA A 369 -3.05 10.25 -6.88
C ALA A 369 -2.62 9.82 -8.29
N VAL A 370 -2.96 8.60 -8.68
CA VAL A 370 -2.85 8.02 -10.03
C VAL A 370 -4.19 7.38 -10.34
N ASP A 371 -4.77 7.69 -11.50
CA ASP A 371 -6.00 7.07 -11.97
C ASP A 371 -5.72 5.90 -12.94
N PRO A 372 -6.73 5.07 -13.27
CA PRO A 372 -6.56 3.94 -14.20
C PRO A 372 -6.12 4.32 -15.62
N SER A 373 -6.25 5.59 -16.01
CA SER A 373 -5.76 6.10 -17.30
C SER A 373 -4.31 6.56 -17.26
N GLY A 374 -3.65 6.45 -16.10
CA GLY A 374 -2.27 6.88 -15.88
C GLY A 374 -2.12 8.39 -15.62
N ILE A 375 -3.22 9.11 -15.38
CA ILE A 375 -3.15 10.53 -15.01
C ILE A 375 -2.72 10.63 -13.56
N VAL A 376 -1.68 11.43 -13.33
CA VAL A 376 -1.08 11.62 -12.01
C VAL A 376 -1.35 13.02 -11.50
N LYS A 377 -1.65 13.13 -10.21
CA LYS A 377 -1.85 14.41 -9.52
C LYS A 377 -1.07 14.44 -8.21
N ILE A 378 -0.30 15.50 -7.98
CA ILE A 378 0.35 15.80 -6.71
C ILE A 378 -0.08 17.19 -6.26
N ILE A 379 -0.53 17.29 -5.02
CA ILE A 379 -0.93 18.54 -4.37
C ILE A 379 -0.19 18.66 -3.05
N ALA A 380 0.65 19.68 -2.91
CA ALA A 380 1.17 20.14 -1.62
C ALA A 380 0.53 21.50 -1.29
N GLN A 381 -0.07 21.60 -0.11
CA GLN A 381 -0.82 22.77 0.31
C GLN A 381 -0.53 23.16 1.75
N SER A 382 -0.18 24.42 1.97
CA SER A 382 0.03 25.01 3.28
C SER A 382 -0.93 26.19 3.53
N ASP A 383 -1.46 26.26 4.75
CA ASP A 383 -2.25 27.40 5.23
C ASP A 383 -1.91 27.66 6.69
N GLY A 384 -1.55 28.89 7.04
CA GLY A 384 -1.31 29.24 8.43
C GLY A 384 -1.30 30.71 8.77
N GLN A 385 -1.42 30.94 10.07
CA GLN A 385 -1.47 32.25 10.69
C GLN A 385 -0.67 32.23 11.98
N SER A 386 0.28 33.15 12.10
CA SER A 386 1.04 33.40 13.33
C SER A 386 0.65 34.74 13.90
N ILE A 387 0.33 34.80 15.20
CA ILE A 387 -0.17 36.01 15.86
C ILE A 387 0.59 36.25 17.16
N SER A 388 1.02 37.49 17.36
CA SER A 388 1.64 37.98 18.58
C SER A 388 0.97 39.26 19.07
N HIS A 389 1.04 39.48 20.39
CA HIS A 389 0.47 40.65 21.07
C HIS A 389 1.53 41.32 21.94
N ASP A 390 1.17 42.44 22.59
CA ASP A 390 1.98 43.11 23.60
C ASP A 390 3.39 43.51 23.12
N GLY A 391 3.48 43.95 21.86
CA GLY A 391 4.75 44.39 21.28
C GLY A 391 5.73 43.25 20.97
N LYS A 392 5.27 41.99 20.91
CA LYS A 392 6.08 40.83 20.55
C LYS A 392 6.05 40.52 19.05
N ASN A 393 7.09 39.84 18.59
CA ASN A 393 7.30 39.54 17.18
C ASN A 393 6.53 38.27 16.76
N SER A 394 6.21 38.17 15.47
CA SER A 394 5.57 37.00 14.89
C SER A 394 6.30 36.56 13.63
N SER A 395 6.35 35.25 13.39
CA SER A 395 6.93 34.71 12.16
C SER A 395 6.15 33.51 11.65
N LEU A 396 6.15 33.35 10.33
CA LEU A 396 5.61 32.21 9.63
C LEU A 396 6.50 31.86 8.43
N SER A 397 6.85 30.58 8.29
CA SER A 397 7.53 30.06 7.11
C SER A 397 6.81 28.82 6.62
N PHE A 398 6.60 28.72 5.32
CA PHE A 398 5.96 27.56 4.70
C PHE A 398 6.65 27.20 3.38
N SER A 399 6.66 25.90 3.08
CA SER A 399 7.26 25.34 1.88
C SER A 399 6.41 24.19 1.37
N ASP A 400 6.10 24.20 0.08
CA ASP A 400 5.32 23.16 -0.60
C ASP A 400 6.07 22.66 -1.83
N ASN A 401 6.24 21.34 -1.94
CA ASN A 401 6.97 20.73 -3.04
C ASN A 401 6.18 19.54 -3.63
N GLY A 402 6.06 19.53 -4.95
CA GLY A 402 5.52 18.39 -5.72
C GLY A 402 6.54 17.90 -6.74
N LEU A 403 6.88 16.61 -6.68
CA LEU A 403 7.85 15.97 -7.57
C LEU A 403 7.17 14.84 -8.34
N VAL A 404 7.11 14.99 -9.65
CA VAL A 404 6.50 14.03 -10.56
C VAL A 404 7.56 13.57 -11.57
N GLY A 405 7.86 12.26 -11.62
CA GLY A 405 8.79 11.71 -12.60
C GLY A 405 8.53 10.24 -12.97
N GLY A 406 9.14 9.80 -14.07
CA GLY A 406 9.29 8.37 -14.42
C GLY A 406 8.27 7.78 -15.40
N TRP A 407 7.15 8.46 -15.70
CA TRP A 407 6.12 7.90 -16.59
C TRP A 407 6.11 8.57 -17.97
N ARG A 408 6.61 7.88 -19.00
CA ARG A 408 6.59 8.36 -20.40
C ARG A 408 5.18 8.17 -21.00
N ASN A 409 4.67 9.15 -21.77
CA ASN A 409 3.33 9.11 -22.39
C ASN A 409 2.11 9.36 -21.47
N SER A 410 2.28 9.95 -20.28
CA SER A 410 1.18 10.27 -19.37
C SER A 410 0.91 11.77 -19.20
N SER A 411 -0.29 12.07 -18.69
CA SER A 411 -0.67 13.44 -18.29
C SER A 411 -0.44 13.65 -16.79
N PHE A 412 0.19 14.77 -16.45
CA PHE A 412 0.64 15.08 -15.09
C PHE A 412 0.05 16.39 -14.56
N GLY A 413 -0.26 16.38 -13.26
CA GLY A 413 -0.82 17.47 -12.49
C GLY A 413 0.03 17.80 -11.27
N GLY A 414 0.81 18.87 -11.26
CA GLY A 414 1.65 19.25 -10.10
C GLY A 414 1.25 20.57 -9.47
N TYR A 415 0.90 20.59 -8.19
CA TYR A 415 0.39 21.77 -7.49
C TYR A 415 1.13 22.00 -6.17
N ALA A 416 1.75 23.18 -6.00
CA ALA A 416 2.35 23.62 -4.74
C ALA A 416 1.77 25.00 -4.36
N ASN A 417 0.85 25.03 -3.38
CA ASN A 417 0.08 26.23 -3.06
C ASN A 417 0.12 26.56 -1.56
N GLY A 418 0.65 27.72 -1.22
CA GLY A 418 0.78 28.16 0.17
C GLY A 418 0.18 29.53 0.42
N VAL A 419 -0.53 29.67 1.54
CA VAL A 419 -1.04 30.95 2.05
C VAL A 419 -0.60 31.11 3.51
N GLY A 420 -0.01 32.27 3.83
CA GLY A 420 0.48 32.52 5.17
C GLY A 420 0.27 33.95 5.63
N ALA A 421 -0.05 34.13 6.90
CA ALA A 421 -0.17 35.43 7.54
C ALA A 421 0.63 35.52 8.86
N ALA A 422 1.27 36.66 9.11
CA ALA A 422 1.85 36.99 10.42
C ALA A 422 1.41 38.38 10.91
N SER A 423 1.14 38.48 12.21
CA SER A 423 0.73 39.71 12.87
C SER A 423 1.45 39.87 14.21
N GLY A 424 2.09 41.01 14.45
CA GLY A 424 2.88 41.27 15.66
C GLY A 424 3.51 42.67 15.62
N LYS A 425 4.52 42.93 16.46
CA LYS A 425 5.33 44.16 16.36
C LYS A 425 6.20 44.10 15.11
N ASP A 426 7.15 43.16 15.09
CA ASP A 426 7.90 42.79 13.89
C ASP A 426 7.32 41.48 13.34
N SER A 427 7.03 41.43 12.04
CA SER A 427 6.36 40.28 11.40
C SER A 427 7.10 39.82 10.15
N ASN A 428 7.46 38.54 10.07
CA ASN A 428 8.06 37.95 8.86
C ASN A 428 7.24 36.78 8.34
N VAL A 429 6.94 36.79 7.04
CA VAL A 429 6.28 35.68 6.35
C VAL A 429 7.09 35.27 5.13
N THR A 430 7.50 34.01 5.07
CA THR A 430 8.27 33.46 3.95
C THR A 430 7.59 32.23 3.37
N GLY A 431 7.24 32.26 2.08
CA GLY A 431 6.59 31.16 1.38
C GLY A 431 7.41 30.67 0.18
N GLN A 432 7.64 29.36 0.07
CA GLN A 432 8.34 28.77 -1.06
C GLN A 432 7.55 27.62 -1.69
N GLY A 433 7.33 27.69 -2.99
CA GLY A 433 6.72 26.62 -3.78
C GLY A 433 7.68 26.08 -4.82
N PHE A 434 7.64 24.76 -4.99
CA PHE A 434 8.40 24.06 -6.02
C PHE A 434 7.57 22.96 -6.65
N VAL A 435 7.46 22.97 -7.97
CA VAL A 435 6.88 21.87 -8.73
C VAL A 435 7.86 21.44 -9.80
N GLU A 436 8.12 20.15 -9.88
CA GLU A 436 8.88 19.51 -10.97
C GLU A 436 8.03 18.41 -11.59
N MET A 437 7.90 18.46 -12.91
CA MET A 437 7.16 17.49 -13.70
C MET A 437 7.98 17.06 -14.91
N ASP A 438 8.05 15.76 -15.15
CA ASP A 438 8.65 15.15 -16.34
C ASP A 438 7.61 14.29 -17.07
N GLY A 439 7.20 14.71 -18.28
CA GLY A 439 6.11 14.07 -19.02
C GLY A 439 5.71 14.67 -20.36
N ASP A 440 4.70 14.07 -21.00
CA ASP A 440 4.25 14.44 -22.35
C ASP A 440 3.21 15.58 -22.34
N SER A 441 2.32 15.55 -21.34
CA SER A 441 1.24 16.50 -21.11
C SER A 441 1.27 16.93 -19.64
N MET A 442 1.48 18.22 -19.37
CA MET A 442 1.76 18.70 -18.02
C MET A 442 0.94 19.95 -17.71
N ASN A 443 0.14 19.85 -16.65
CA ASN A 443 -0.60 20.93 -16.06
C ASN A 443 -0.12 21.11 -14.61
N GLY A 444 0.11 22.34 -14.18
CA GLY A 444 0.53 22.55 -12.81
C GLY A 444 0.72 24.00 -12.45
N ASN A 445 0.83 24.26 -11.16
CA ASN A 445 1.11 25.58 -10.64
C ASN A 445 1.96 25.55 -9.37
N SER A 446 2.71 26.62 -9.18
CA SER A 446 3.30 26.98 -7.91
C SER A 446 2.78 28.37 -7.54
N SER A 447 2.17 28.51 -6.36
CA SER A 447 1.58 29.76 -5.89
C SER A 447 1.87 29.97 -4.42
N MET A 448 2.53 31.07 -4.07
CA MET A 448 2.88 31.43 -2.70
C MET A 448 2.36 32.81 -2.38
N GLN A 449 1.57 32.92 -1.32
CA GLN A 449 0.98 34.18 -0.88
C GLN A 449 1.28 34.45 0.60
N ALA A 450 1.84 35.62 0.89
CA ALA A 450 2.29 36.01 2.22
C ALA A 450 1.71 37.37 2.62
N TYR A 451 1.14 37.45 3.83
CA TYR A 451 0.55 38.65 4.41
C TYR A 451 1.23 39.02 5.73
N GLY A 452 1.70 40.25 5.85
CA GLY A 452 2.25 40.78 7.09
C GLY A 452 1.47 41.98 7.59
N THR A 453 1.24 42.06 8.90
CA THR A 453 0.71 43.25 9.57
C THR A 453 1.45 43.52 10.86
N GLY A 454 1.53 44.78 11.28
CA GLY A 454 2.18 45.11 12.55
C GLY A 454 2.38 46.59 12.85
N THR A 455 3.14 46.83 13.91
CA THR A 455 3.48 48.17 14.43
C THR A 455 4.99 48.45 14.39
N GLY A 456 5.71 47.75 13.51
CA GLY A 456 7.15 47.82 13.31
C GLY A 456 7.54 47.26 11.93
N PRO A 457 8.81 46.88 11.72
CA PRO A 457 9.28 46.27 10.48
C PRO A 457 8.55 44.97 10.15
N ILE A 458 8.00 44.89 8.93
CA ILE A 458 7.35 43.69 8.41
C ILE A 458 7.88 43.29 7.04
N LEU A 459 7.92 41.98 6.77
CA LEU A 459 8.44 41.38 5.54
C LEU A 459 7.52 40.25 5.06
N ALA A 460 7.19 40.25 3.77
CA ALA A 460 6.55 39.15 3.05
C ALA A 460 7.40 38.77 1.84
N ASP A 461 8.01 37.59 1.89
CA ASP A 461 8.90 37.03 0.87
C ASP A 461 8.25 35.77 0.28
N THR A 462 8.00 35.76 -1.03
CA THR A 462 7.36 34.63 -1.71
C THR A 462 8.16 34.20 -2.92
N ARG A 463 8.29 32.88 -3.09
CA ARG A 463 8.98 32.28 -4.24
C ARG A 463 8.15 31.15 -4.81
N ALA A 464 7.90 31.18 -6.11
CA ALA A 464 7.24 30.09 -6.84
C ALA A 464 8.15 29.58 -7.96
N VAL A 465 8.34 28.26 -8.02
CA VAL A 465 9.19 27.58 -9.01
C VAL A 465 8.38 26.50 -9.72
N LEU A 466 8.49 26.48 -11.04
CA LEU A 466 7.88 25.46 -11.88
C LEU A 466 8.90 24.98 -12.92
N ASN A 467 9.28 23.72 -12.81
CA ASN A 467 10.16 23.01 -13.73
C ASN A 467 9.34 21.96 -14.48
N VAL A 468 9.45 21.99 -15.80
CA VAL A 468 8.64 21.17 -16.70
C VAL A 468 9.58 20.56 -17.74
N GLU A 469 9.76 19.24 -17.71
CA GLU A 469 10.57 18.49 -18.66
C GLU A 469 9.68 17.72 -19.62
N LYS A 470 9.93 17.88 -20.93
CA LYS A 470 9.28 17.11 -21.99
C LYS A 470 10.34 16.62 -22.96
N ASP A 471 10.39 15.33 -23.22
CA ASP A 471 11.33 14.72 -24.19
C ASP A 471 12.80 15.12 -23.94
N GLY A 472 13.21 15.19 -22.67
CA GLY A 472 14.56 15.63 -22.28
C GLY A 472 14.78 17.15 -22.37
N VAL A 473 13.73 17.92 -22.64
CA VAL A 473 13.78 19.38 -22.77
C VAL A 473 13.12 20.06 -21.57
N GLN A 474 13.97 20.66 -20.73
CA GLN A 474 13.53 21.40 -19.55
C GLN A 474 13.10 22.84 -19.85
N ARG A 475 11.98 23.22 -19.26
CA ARG A 475 11.47 24.59 -19.14
C ARG A 475 11.36 24.93 -17.66
N ASN A 476 12.17 25.89 -17.23
CA ASN A 476 12.29 26.25 -15.82
C ASN A 476 11.89 27.72 -15.65
N GLY A 477 10.92 27.95 -14.77
CA GLY A 477 10.44 29.27 -14.41
C GLY A 477 10.57 29.51 -12.91
N THR A 478 10.96 30.73 -12.53
CA THR A 478 11.00 31.16 -11.13
C THR A 478 10.45 32.56 -11.01
N VAL A 479 9.55 32.75 -10.06
CA VAL A 479 8.94 34.03 -9.71
C VAL A 479 9.26 34.30 -8.24
N ASN A 480 9.75 35.49 -7.95
CA ASN A 480 10.05 35.93 -6.59
C ASN A 480 9.46 37.31 -6.34
N GLY A 481 8.92 37.52 -5.14
CA GLY A 481 8.25 38.73 -4.73
C GLY A 481 8.59 39.07 -3.28
N ILE A 482 9.08 40.29 -3.04
CA ILE A 482 9.45 40.77 -1.71
C ILE A 482 8.69 42.08 -1.44
N ALA A 483 7.94 42.11 -0.36
CA ALA A 483 7.22 43.28 0.12
C ALA A 483 7.63 43.57 1.57
N SER A 484 8.09 44.79 1.86
CA SER A 484 8.48 45.21 3.20
C SER A 484 7.93 46.59 3.54
N ALA A 485 7.66 46.81 4.82
CA ALA A 485 7.19 48.09 5.35
C ALA A 485 7.68 48.30 6.78
N ASP A 486 7.88 49.54 7.19
CA ASP A 486 8.25 49.95 8.55
C ASP A 486 7.43 51.19 8.95
N GLY A 487 6.97 51.25 10.20
CA GLY A 487 6.09 52.26 10.75
C GLY A 487 5.10 51.71 11.79
N ASN A 488 4.22 52.56 12.32
CA ASN A 488 3.33 52.18 13.43
C ASN A 488 2.10 51.37 13.01
N ASN A 489 1.74 51.39 11.73
CA ASN A 489 0.65 50.61 11.17
C ASN A 489 1.01 50.18 9.75
N THR A 490 1.60 48.99 9.64
CA THR A 490 2.20 48.44 8.44
C THR A 490 1.38 47.27 7.90
N HIS A 491 1.24 47.19 6.58
CA HIS A 491 0.59 46.09 5.87
C HIS A 491 1.42 45.72 4.64
N VAL A 492 1.76 44.44 4.49
CA VAL A 492 2.41 43.91 3.28
C VAL A 492 1.67 42.70 2.76
N ASN A 493 1.62 42.57 1.45
CA ASN A 493 1.13 41.41 0.73
C ASN A 493 2.12 41.13 -0.41
N SER A 494 2.58 39.88 -0.51
CA SER A 494 3.39 39.40 -1.61
C SER A 494 2.76 38.13 -2.17
N LEU A 495 2.62 38.05 -3.50
CA LEU A 495 2.14 36.90 -4.24
C LEU A 495 3.13 36.60 -5.36
N SER A 496 3.62 35.36 -5.39
CA SER A 496 4.38 34.80 -6.51
C SER A 496 3.64 33.59 -7.04
N MET A 497 3.30 33.60 -8.33
CA MET A 497 2.59 32.52 -8.99
C MET A 497 3.17 32.25 -10.37
N ILE A 498 3.39 30.98 -10.67
CA ILE A 498 3.68 30.48 -12.01
C ILE A 498 2.82 29.25 -12.28
N SER A 499 2.22 29.16 -13.46
CA SER A 499 1.46 28.00 -13.89
C SER A 499 1.76 27.62 -15.32
N ASN A 500 1.55 26.35 -15.65
CA ASN A 500 1.54 25.82 -17.00
C ASN A 500 0.22 25.09 -17.19
N ILE A 501 -0.60 25.53 -18.14
CA ILE A 501 -1.87 24.90 -18.47
C ILE A 501 -1.92 24.70 -19.97
N ASN A 502 -2.00 23.44 -20.41
CA ASN A 502 -2.03 23.05 -21.82
C ASN A 502 -0.86 23.68 -22.62
N GLY A 503 0.31 23.76 -21.99
CA GLY A 503 1.51 24.35 -22.59
C GLY A 503 1.62 25.87 -22.45
N PHE A 504 0.58 26.58 -22.01
CA PHE A 504 0.58 28.01 -21.79
C PHE A 504 1.12 28.34 -20.39
N GLU A 505 2.23 29.06 -20.35
CA GLU A 505 2.84 29.52 -19.10
C GLU A 505 2.27 30.88 -18.70
N THR A 506 1.72 30.98 -17.48
CA THR A 506 1.22 32.23 -16.90
C THR A 506 2.03 32.55 -15.65
N VAL A 507 2.43 33.82 -15.52
CA VAL A 507 3.09 34.34 -14.32
C VAL A 507 2.27 35.48 -13.75
N ASN A 508 2.04 35.45 -12.44
CA ASN A 508 1.50 36.58 -11.70
C ASN A 508 2.43 36.88 -10.52
N ASN A 509 2.85 38.13 -10.43
CA ASN A 509 3.72 38.61 -9.37
C ASN A 509 3.14 39.92 -8.86
N TYR A 510 2.77 39.96 -7.58
CA TYR A 510 2.04 41.08 -7.01
C TYR A 510 2.53 41.42 -5.62
N GLN A 511 2.89 42.70 -5.42
CA GLN A 511 3.29 43.24 -4.13
C GLN A 511 2.41 44.44 -3.80
N LYS A 512 1.86 44.46 -2.58
CA LYS A 512 1.16 45.62 -2.02
C LYS A 512 1.76 45.94 -0.67
N VAL A 513 2.11 47.20 -0.46
CA VAL A 513 2.71 47.69 0.76
C VAL A 513 2.02 48.97 1.21
N ALA A 514 1.78 49.11 2.51
CA ALA A 514 1.28 50.33 3.12
C ALA A 514 1.90 50.50 4.50
N SER A 515 2.19 51.75 4.86
CA SER A 515 2.64 52.13 6.20
C SER A 515 2.01 53.48 6.56
N SER A 516 1.62 53.65 7.82
CA SER A 516 1.01 54.87 8.34
C SER A 516 1.31 55.05 9.83
N GLY A 517 1.24 56.29 10.34
CA GLY A 517 1.40 56.62 11.76
C GLY A 517 2.35 57.79 12.03
N ALA A 518 2.46 58.18 13.30
CA ALA A 518 3.37 59.24 13.74
C ALA A 518 4.83 58.74 13.76
N GLY A 519 5.69 59.26 12.88
CA GLY A 519 7.11 58.92 12.80
C GLY A 519 7.61 58.67 11.37
N SER A 520 8.85 58.19 11.25
CA SER A 520 9.42 57.75 9.97
C SER A 520 8.68 56.51 9.47
N SER A 521 8.32 56.50 8.20
CA SER A 521 7.62 55.39 7.54
C SER A 521 8.33 55.05 6.24
N SER A 522 8.54 53.78 5.96
CA SER A 522 9.14 53.31 4.71
C SER A 522 8.39 52.10 4.15
N VAL A 523 8.37 51.99 2.83
CA VAL A 523 7.76 50.86 2.11
C VAL A 523 8.66 50.48 0.93
N SER A 524 8.77 49.19 0.65
CA SER A 524 9.53 48.67 -0.49
C SER A 524 8.84 47.44 -1.06
N ALA A 525 8.76 47.38 -2.38
CA ALA A 525 8.24 46.24 -3.12
C ALA A 525 9.22 45.94 -4.26
N SER A 526 9.67 44.69 -4.36
CA SER A 526 10.48 44.23 -5.49
C SER A 526 9.98 42.89 -5.99
N SER A 527 10.12 42.69 -7.30
CA SER A 527 9.58 41.53 -7.99
C SER A 527 10.55 41.17 -9.12
N TRP A 528 10.84 39.89 -9.32
CA TRP A 528 11.62 39.44 -10.47
C TRP A 528 11.16 38.07 -10.95
N THR A 529 11.42 37.79 -12.23
CA THR A 529 11.06 36.54 -12.88
C THR A 529 12.19 36.07 -13.78
N ILE A 530 12.53 34.78 -13.71
CA ILE A 530 13.53 34.15 -14.59
C ILE A 530 12.83 33.08 -15.43
N PHE A 531 12.98 33.18 -16.74
CA PHE A 531 12.65 32.13 -17.70
C PHE A 531 13.93 31.59 -18.34
N LYS A 532 14.19 30.29 -18.22
CA LYS A 532 15.31 29.65 -18.94
C LYS A 532 14.83 29.18 -20.32
N ARG A 533 15.54 29.58 -21.37
CA ARG A 533 15.18 29.31 -22.78
C ARG A 533 15.49 27.87 -23.19
N LYS A 534 14.67 27.30 -24.09
CA LYS A 534 14.86 25.99 -24.74
C LYS A 534 16.26 25.89 -25.37
N LYS A 535 16.98 24.76 -25.19
CA LYS A 535 18.23 24.49 -25.95
C LYS A 535 17.89 24.43 -27.45
N ARG A 536 18.55 25.28 -28.26
CA ARG A 536 18.28 25.46 -29.71
C ARG A 536 18.38 24.17 -30.55
N PHE A 537 19.07 23.14 -30.06
CA PHE A 537 19.25 21.87 -30.77
C PHE A 537 18.04 20.90 -30.71
N SER A 538 17.08 21.11 -29.79
CA SER A 538 15.87 20.26 -29.73
C SER A 538 14.89 20.50 -30.88
N VAL A 539 14.79 21.74 -31.37
CA VAL A 539 13.94 22.11 -32.52
C VAL A 539 14.45 21.48 -33.81
N LEU A 540 15.76 21.25 -33.93
CA LEU A 540 16.34 20.53 -35.05
C LEU A 540 15.95 19.04 -35.05
N ASN A 541 15.83 18.40 -33.89
CA ASN A 541 15.42 17.00 -33.79
C ASN A 541 13.94 16.80 -34.20
N ASP A 542 13.06 17.73 -33.82
CA ASP A 542 11.64 17.72 -34.24
C ASP A 542 11.45 18.04 -35.74
N ILE A 543 12.38 18.80 -36.34
CA ILE A 543 12.38 19.09 -37.79
C ILE A 543 13.00 17.93 -38.58
N LEU A 544 13.94 17.17 -37.99
CA LEU A 544 14.61 16.04 -38.64
C LEU A 544 13.84 14.72 -38.50
N ASN A 545 12.90 14.60 -37.55
CA ASN A 545 12.06 13.42 -37.32
C ASN A 545 10.61 13.58 -37.84
N LYS A 546 10.33 14.64 -38.61
CA LYS A 546 9.16 14.76 -39.50
C LYS A 546 9.63 14.61 -40.94
#